data_AF-A0AAW7M298-F1
#
_entry.id   AF-A0AAW7M298-F1
#
_cell.length_a   1.000
_cell.length_b   1.000
_cell.length_c   1.000
_cell.angle_alpha   90.00
_cell.angle_beta   90.00
_cell.angle_gamma   90.00
#
_symmetry.space_group_name_H-M   'P 1'
#
loop_
_entity.id
_entity.type
_entity.pdbx_description
1 polymer ?
#
loop_
_entity_poly.entity_id
_entity_poly.type
_entity_poly.pdbx_seq_one_letter_code
_entity_poly.pdbx_strand_id
1 'polypeptide(L)' 'MKTSNAVPNNGRAIPMRNSRTGAAWQVSYDHINGTYWHEPQGNLRHIRSPYASRTIGPNLVPAGTH' A
#
# COMPACT_ATOMS: atom_id res chain seq x y z
N MET A 1 8.59 11.63 18.20
CA MET A 1 7.34 11.29 17.48
C MET A 1 7.54 9.90 16.88
N LYS A 2 6.81 8.88 17.34
CA LYS A 2 6.88 7.55 16.69
C LYS A 2 6.15 7.68 15.36
N THR A 3 6.88 7.78 14.26
CA THR A 3 6.31 7.51 12.94
C THR A 3 5.91 6.05 12.94
N SER A 4 4.65 5.78 13.28
CA SER A 4 4.03 4.48 13.11
C SER A 4 4.23 4.11 11.65
N ASN A 5 5.18 3.21 11.35
CA ASN A 5 5.34 2.70 9.99
C ASN A 5 3.98 2.12 9.60
N ALA A 6 3.29 2.79 8.69
CA ALA A 6 1.91 2.48 8.33
C ALA A 6 1.78 1.04 7.79
N VAL A 7 2.88 0.51 7.24
CA VAL A 7 3.02 -0.88 6.84
C VAL A 7 3.98 -1.58 7.80
N PRO A 8 3.52 -2.63 8.50
CA PRO A 8 4.37 -3.40 9.40
C PRO A 8 5.40 -4.20 8.59
N ASN A 9 6.57 -4.39 9.18
CA ASN A 9 7.70 -5.11 8.59
C ASN A 9 7.55 -6.64 8.63
N ASN A 10 6.42 -7.16 9.12
CA ASN A 10 6.15 -8.59 9.28
C ASN A 10 5.47 -9.24 8.06
N GLY A 11 5.47 -8.56 6.91
CA GLY A 11 4.83 -9.04 5.69
C GLY A 11 3.31 -8.92 5.65
N ARG A 12 2.67 -8.40 6.72
CA ARG A 12 1.22 -8.20 6.74
C ARG A 12 0.82 -7.11 5.74
N ALA A 13 -0.12 -7.46 4.87
CA ALA A 13 -0.75 -6.51 3.98
C ALA A 13 -1.67 -5.56 4.76
N ILE A 14 -1.56 -4.27 4.48
CA ILE A 14 -2.38 -3.19 5.06
C ILE A 14 -3.25 -2.61 3.96
N PRO A 15 -4.56 -2.42 4.21
CA PRO A 15 -5.42 -1.70 3.28
C PRO A 15 -5.01 -0.22 3.21
N MET A 16 -4.71 0.22 2.00
CA MET A 16 -4.41 1.59 1.62
C MET A 16 -5.39 2.10 0.57
N ARG A 17 -5.43 3.41 0.41
CA ARG A 17 -6.24 4.10 -0.60
C ARG A 17 -5.40 5.17 -1.27
N ASN A 18 -5.50 5.28 -2.58
CA ASN A 18 -4.92 6.39 -3.34
C ASN A 18 -5.77 7.64 -3.12
N SER A 19 -5.21 8.68 -2.49
CA SER A 19 -5.90 9.92 -2.16
C SER A 19 -6.37 10.70 -3.38
N ARG A 20 -5.70 10.56 -4.53
CA ARG A 20 -6.05 11.27 -5.78
C ARG A 20 -7.13 10.57 -6.58
N THR A 21 -7.04 9.25 -6.72
CA THR A 21 -7.95 8.47 -7.58
C THR A 21 -9.04 7.74 -6.82
N GLY A 22 -8.91 7.66 -5.49
CA GLY A 22 -9.78 6.87 -4.64
C GLY A 22 -9.59 5.36 -4.73
N ALA A 23 -8.61 4.88 -5.51
CA ALA A 23 -8.39 3.46 -5.71
C ALA A 23 -7.93 2.76 -4.43
N ALA A 24 -8.50 1.59 -4.16
CA ALA A 24 -8.10 0.74 -3.03
C ALA A 24 -6.86 -0.09 -3.40
N TRP A 25 -5.97 -0.26 -2.43
CA TRP A 25 -4.71 -1.00 -2.56
C TRP A 25 -4.48 -1.82 -1.29
N GLN A 26 -3.82 -2.96 -1.42
CA GLN A 26 -3.17 -3.67 -0.33
C GLN A 26 -1.67 -3.43 -0.45
N VAL A 27 -1.03 -3.08 0.65
CA VAL A 27 0.43 -2.87 0.67
C VAL A 27 1.04 -3.72 1.76
N SER A 28 1.96 -4.60 1.38
CA SER A 28 2.76 -5.41 2.30
C SER A 28 4.24 -5.08 2.14
N TYR A 29 5.03 -5.34 3.19
CA TYR A 29 6.48 -5.21 3.13
C TYR A 29 7.12 -6.58 2.92
N ASP A 30 7.77 -6.76 1.78
CA ASP A 30 8.63 -7.89 1.50
C ASP A 30 10.01 -7.66 2.15
N HIS A 31 10.18 -8.31 3.29
CA HIS A 31 11.40 -8.33 4.08
C HIS A 31 12.58 -9.09 3.42
N ILE A 32 12.33 -9.99 2.46
CA ILE A 32 13.39 -10.70 1.74
C ILE A 32 14.05 -9.74 0.74
N ASN A 33 13.22 -9.02 -0.02
CA ASN A 33 13.70 -8.10 -1.06
C ASN A 33 13.87 -6.65 -0.57
N GLY A 34 13.39 -6.33 0.64
CA GLY A 34 13.40 -4.97 1.20
C GLY A 34 12.51 -4.00 0.42
N THR A 35 11.37 -4.49 -0.09
CA THR A 35 10.47 -3.70 -0.94
C THR A 35 9.02 -3.75 -0.48
N TYR A 36 8.24 -2.75 -0.84
CA TYR A 36 6.80 -2.72 -0.64
C TYR A 36 6.11 -3.29 -1.88
N TRP A 37 5.32 -4.33 -1.66
CA TRP A 37 4.44 -4.90 -2.68
C TRP A 37 3.12 -4.16 -2.66
N HIS A 38 2.71 -3.63 -3.81
CA HIS A 38 1.48 -2.87 -3.99
C HIS A 38 0.53 -3.66 -4.86
N GLU A 39 -0.57 -4.10 -4.28
CA GLU A 39 -1.60 -4.87 -4.97
C GLU A 39 -2.90 -4.08 -5.03
N PRO A 40 -3.39 -3.70 -6.21
CA PRO A 40 -4.66 -3.00 -6.33
C PRO A 40 -5.83 -3.90 -5.90
N GLN A 41 -6.89 -3.29 -5.35
CA GLN A 41 -8.08 -4.02 -4.92
C GLN A 41 -9.32 -3.57 -5.69
N GLY A 42 -10.05 -4.54 -6.24
CA GLY A 42 -11.31 -4.33 -6.95
C GLY A 42 -11.17 -4.11 -8.46
N ASN A 43 -12.27 -3.71 -9.10
CA ASN A 43 -12.40 -3.49 -10.55
C ASN A 43 -12.55 -2.01 -10.91
N LEU A 44 -11.74 -1.14 -10.31
CA LEU A 44 -11.74 0.26 -10.69
C LEU A 44 -11.07 0.42 -12.05
N ARG A 45 -11.72 1.15 -12.97
CA ARG A 45 -11.26 1.46 -14.34
C ARG A 45 -9.85 2.08 -14.43
N HIS A 46 -9.26 2.48 -13.30
CA HIS A 46 -7.94 3.12 -13.19
C HIS A 46 -6.95 2.33 -12.32
N ILE A 47 -7.23 1.05 -12.03
CA ILE A 47 -6.31 0.19 -11.30
C ILE A 47 -5.11 -0.14 -12.20
N ARG A 48 -3.92 0.19 -11.70
CA ARG A 48 -2.64 -0.19 -12.32
C ARG A 48 -2.30 -1.62 -11.88
N SER A 49 -1.55 -2.36 -12.69
CA SER A 49 -1.04 -3.68 -12.31
C SER A 49 -0.30 -3.64 -10.97
N PRO A 50 -0.27 -4.77 -10.24
CA PRO A 50 0.57 -4.90 -9.05
C PRO A 50 2.03 -4.52 -9.34
N TYR A 51 2.70 -3.91 -8.37
CA TYR A 51 4.11 -3.53 -8.53
C TYR A 51 4.87 -3.52 -7.19
N ALA A 52 6.18 -3.79 -7.28
CA ALA A 52 7.10 -3.61 -6.17
C ALA A 52 7.75 -2.23 -6.23
N SER A 53 7.96 -1.60 -5.07
CA SER A 53 8.70 -0.34 -4.96
C SER A 53 9.47 -0.30 -3.64
N ARG A 54 10.62 0.38 -3.61
CA ARG A 54 11.39 0.62 -2.37
C ARG A 54 10.68 1.57 -1.40
N THR A 55 9.67 2.29 -1.87
CA THR A 55 8.90 3.25 -1.09
C THR A 55 7.40 3.05 -1.33
N ILE A 56 6.60 3.38 -0.33
CA ILE A 56 5.15 3.46 -0.49
C ILE A 56 4.83 4.63 -1.42
N GLY A 57 3.93 4.42 -2.39
CA GLY A 57 3.54 5.48 -3.32
C GLY A 57 3.07 6.75 -2.60
N PRO A 58 3.47 7.95 -3.06
CA PRO A 58 3.27 9.21 -2.31
C PRO A 58 1.81 9.62 -2.11
N ASN A 59 0.90 9.05 -2.90
CA ASN A 59 -0.54 9.29 -2.80
C ASN A 59 -1.27 8.15 -2.06
N LEU A 60 -0.57 7.12 -1.58
CA LEU A 60 -1.17 6.03 -0.83
C LEU A 60 -1.21 6.39 0.65
N VAL A 61 -2.43 6.44 1.18
CA VAL A 61 -2.69 6.69 2.59
C VAL A 61 -3.37 5.45 3.18
N PRO A 62 -3.20 5.16 4.48
CA PRO A 62 -3.97 4.11 5.14
C PRO A 62 -5.46 4.31 4.88
N ALA A 63 -6.17 3.24 4.50
CA ALA A 63 -7.59 3.35 4.17
C ALA A 63 -8.47 3.71 5.38
N GLY A 64 -7.91 3.66 6.60
CA GLY A 64 -8.58 4.01 7.84
C GLY A 64 -9.60 2.94 8.25
N THR A 65 -9.30 2.24 9.34
CA THR A 65 -10.33 1.67 10.22
C THR A 65 -11.06 2.84 10.87
N HIS A 66 -12.31 3.08 10.48
CA HIS A 66 -13.23 3.95 11.22
C HIS A 66 -14.07 3.11 12.18
#